data_AF-A0A958AMX6-F1
#
_entry.id   AF-A0A958AMX6-F1
#
_cell.length_a   1.000
_cell.length_b   1.000
_cell.length_c   1.000
_cell.angle_alpha   90.00
_cell.angle_beta   90.00
_cell.angle_gamma   90.00
#
_symmetry.space_group_name_H-M   'P 1'
#
loop_
_entity.id
_entity.type
_entity.pdbx_description
1 polymer ?
#
loop_
_entity_poly.entity_id
_entity_poly.type
_entity_poly.pdbx_seq_one_letter_code
_entity_poly.pdbx_strand_id
1 'polypeptide(L)'
;VAIPNVGNRFSGNYFVTSAVHTYSNRGGYTTTFTACGSQAWTLLDLLQPKQESRNWVCIGKVTDNKDPDNLGRVKVVFPWLDDAVESDWARMVAPAAGKDQGFFALPAVEDEVLVTFEQGDVNRPYVLGSLWNGKDAPPLRSDNAVDGNGLVVQRVWRSRSGHTILLDDSEGDENVRIVSEGALQIDTQGDVIIKAGGKIAMTGGDGIEIGDDTSNVQIKGKRIDLN
;
A
#
# COMPACT_ATOMS: atom_id res chain seq x y z
N VAL A 1 39.27 11.15 -22.50
CA VAL A 1 38.83 11.96 -23.66
C VAL A 1 38.72 13.41 -23.23
N ALA A 2 39.27 14.33 -24.02
CA ALA A 2 39.14 15.77 -23.78
C ALA A 2 37.91 16.30 -24.51
N ILE A 3 37.04 17.03 -23.82
CA ILE A 3 35.86 17.67 -24.41
C ILE A 3 36.06 19.18 -24.33
N PRO A 4 36.37 19.85 -25.45
CA PRO A 4 36.45 21.31 -25.48
C PRO A 4 35.12 21.96 -25.92
N ASN A 5 34.97 23.26 -25.63
CA ASN A 5 33.93 24.14 -26.18
C ASN A 5 32.47 23.81 -25.81
N VAL A 6 32.23 23.21 -24.65
CA VAL A 6 30.87 22.94 -24.12
C VAL A 6 30.56 23.75 -22.85
N GLY A 7 31.29 24.86 -22.66
CA GLY A 7 31.19 25.75 -21.50
C GLY A 7 32.08 25.34 -20.32
N ASN A 8 32.35 26.28 -19.40
CA ASN A 8 33.31 26.09 -18.29
C ASN A 8 32.97 24.93 -17.35
N ARG A 9 31.69 24.58 -17.22
CA ARG A 9 31.24 23.50 -16.33
C ARG A 9 31.47 22.10 -16.90
N PHE A 10 31.46 21.95 -18.23
CA PHE A 10 31.47 20.64 -18.90
C PHE A 10 32.69 20.43 -19.79
N SER A 11 33.55 21.43 -19.92
CA SER A 11 34.80 21.30 -20.65
C SER A 11 35.88 20.74 -19.72
N GLY A 12 36.61 19.72 -20.17
CA GLY A 12 37.64 19.10 -19.35
C GLY A 12 38.10 17.75 -19.87
N ASN A 13 38.98 17.12 -19.08
CA ASN A 13 39.47 15.77 -19.33
C ASN A 13 38.61 14.77 -18.56
N TYR A 14 37.98 13.85 -19.29
CA TYR A 14 37.16 12.79 -18.72
C TYR A 14 37.85 11.43 -18.87
N PHE A 15 37.79 10.63 -17.81
CA PHE A 15 38.13 9.21 -17.88
C PHE A 15 36.95 8.44 -18.46
N VAL A 16 37.17 7.74 -19.57
CA VAL A 16 36.10 6.97 -20.24
C VAL A 16 35.97 5.64 -19.51
N THR A 17 34.77 5.34 -19.02
CA THR A 17 34.46 4.09 -18.32
C THR A 17 33.79 3.05 -19.21
N SER A 18 33.22 3.45 -20.34
CA SER A 18 32.70 2.52 -21.36
C SER A 18 32.73 3.16 -22.75
N ALA A 19 32.90 2.33 -23.78
CA ALA A 19 32.75 2.71 -25.19
C ALA A 19 31.84 1.68 -25.88
N VAL A 20 30.77 2.15 -26.51
CA VAL A 20 29.85 1.33 -27.31
C VAL A 20 29.97 1.74 -28.76
N HIS A 21 30.22 0.76 -29.63
CA HIS A 21 30.32 0.96 -31.07
C HIS A 21 29.07 0.41 -31.75
N THR A 22 28.35 1.27 -32.46
CA THR A 22 27.15 0.89 -33.19
C THR A 22 27.39 1.15 -34.66
N TYR A 23 27.31 0.10 -35.47
CA TYR A 23 27.32 0.19 -36.92
C TYR A 23 25.92 -0.05 -37.47
N SER A 24 25.41 0.88 -38.26
CA SER A 24 24.13 0.70 -38.95
C SER A 24 24.23 1.11 -40.41
N ASN A 25 23.51 0.40 -41.28
CA ASN A 25 23.59 0.59 -42.72
C ASN A 25 23.01 1.95 -43.21
N ARG A 26 22.25 2.65 -42.36
CA ARG A 26 21.70 4.00 -42.63
C ARG A 26 22.33 5.11 -41.79
N GLY A 27 22.87 4.81 -40.61
CA GLY A 27 23.42 5.79 -39.66
C GLY A 27 24.95 5.76 -39.52
N GLY A 28 25.64 4.93 -40.30
CA GLY A 28 27.09 4.82 -40.28
C GLY A 28 27.63 4.18 -38.99
N TYR A 29 28.91 4.43 -38.70
CA TYR A 29 29.60 3.97 -37.50
C TYR A 29 29.57 5.07 -36.43
N THR A 30 28.88 4.82 -35.33
CA THR A 30 28.82 5.73 -34.19
C THR A 30 29.49 5.10 -32.99
N THR A 31 30.32 5.88 -32.28
CA THR A 31 30.88 5.46 -31.00
C THR A 31 30.33 6.34 -29.89
N THR A 32 29.69 5.74 -28.89
CA THR A 32 29.20 6.42 -27.70
C THR A 32 30.15 6.13 -26.55
N PHE A 33 30.69 7.18 -25.93
CA PHE A 33 31.53 7.08 -24.75
C PHE A 33 30.74 7.47 -23.50
N THR A 34 30.90 6.70 -22.42
CA THR A 34 30.32 7.01 -21.12
C THR A 34 31.45 7.34 -20.14
N ALA A 35 31.26 8.40 -19.37
CA ALA A 35 32.17 8.82 -18.30
C ALA A 35 31.35 9.06 -17.03
N CYS A 36 31.07 7.98 -16.30
CA CYS A 36 30.35 7.99 -15.02
C CYS A 36 31.21 7.33 -13.93
N GLY A 37 31.10 7.81 -12.69
CA GLY A 37 31.84 7.26 -11.55
C GLY A 37 31.12 6.13 -10.83
N SER A 38 31.53 4.90 -11.08
CA SER A 38 31.88 3.95 -10.03
C SER A 38 33.26 3.43 -10.39
N GLN A 39 34.26 3.81 -9.60
CA GLN A 39 35.59 3.24 -9.81
C GLN A 39 35.59 1.87 -9.13
N ALA A 40 36.04 0.84 -9.84
CA ALA A 40 36.27 -0.46 -9.25
C ALA A 40 37.61 -0.42 -8.51
N TRP A 41 37.63 -0.39 -7.18
CA TRP A 41 38.88 -0.18 -6.40
C TRP A 41 39.61 -1.50 -6.09
N THR A 42 38.99 -2.64 -6.39
CA THR A 42 39.54 -3.96 -6.08
C THR A 42 39.35 -4.95 -7.23
N LEU A 43 40.17 -6.00 -7.25
CA LEU A 43 39.98 -7.13 -8.17
C LEU A 43 38.59 -7.76 -8.01
N LEU A 44 38.06 -7.77 -6.78
CA LEU A 44 36.73 -8.28 -6.48
C LEU A 44 35.63 -7.46 -7.17
N ASP A 45 35.76 -6.14 -7.21
CA ASP A 45 34.83 -5.20 -7.85
C ASP A 45 34.84 -5.32 -9.39
N LEU A 46 35.98 -5.74 -9.96
CA LEU A 46 36.13 -6.07 -11.38
C LEU A 46 35.59 -7.47 -11.76
N LEU A 47 35.66 -8.41 -10.82
CA LEU A 47 35.20 -9.79 -11.00
C LEU A 47 33.73 -9.97 -10.64
N GLN A 48 33.15 -9.05 -9.87
CA GLN A 48 31.73 -9.03 -9.62
C GLN A 48 31.00 -8.78 -10.94
N PRO A 49 30.03 -9.63 -11.31
CA PRO A 49 29.14 -9.28 -12.41
C PRO A 49 28.54 -7.92 -12.06
N LYS A 50 28.57 -6.98 -13.00
CA LYS A 50 27.92 -5.69 -12.83
C LYS A 50 26.51 -5.98 -12.36
N GLN A 51 26.24 -5.76 -11.07
CA GLN A 51 24.91 -5.88 -10.52
C GLN A 51 24.15 -4.74 -11.18
N GLU A 52 23.48 -5.04 -12.28
CA GLU A 52 22.54 -4.09 -12.82
C GLU A 52 21.57 -3.85 -11.67
N SER A 53 21.57 -2.64 -11.12
CA SER A 53 20.53 -2.19 -10.21
C SER A 53 19.25 -2.11 -11.04
N ARG A 54 18.69 -3.27 -11.36
CA ARG A 54 17.36 -3.35 -11.87
C ARG A 54 16.52 -3.19 -10.63
N ASN A 55 15.89 -2.03 -10.54
CA ASN A 55 14.84 -1.75 -9.58
C ASN A 55 13.68 -2.71 -9.89
N TRP A 56 13.83 -3.95 -9.43
CA TRP A 56 12.86 -5.00 -9.68
C TRP A 56 11.73 -4.82 -8.68
N VAL A 57 10.62 -4.33 -9.22
CA VAL A 57 9.32 -4.51 -8.59
C VAL A 57 8.76 -5.82 -9.10
N CYS A 58 8.26 -6.66 -8.21
CA CYS A 58 7.85 -8.01 -8.52
C CYS A 58 6.73 -8.47 -7.58
N ILE A 59 6.04 -9.56 -7.91
CA ILE A 59 5.01 -10.15 -7.03
C ILE A 59 5.63 -11.19 -6.11
N GLY A 60 5.11 -11.32 -4.90
CA GLY A 60 5.44 -12.38 -3.95
C GLY A 60 4.18 -12.90 -3.29
N LYS A 61 4.23 -14.12 -2.76
CA LYS A 61 3.16 -14.72 -1.98
C LYS A 61 3.59 -14.82 -0.52
N VAL A 62 2.76 -14.34 0.40
CA VAL A 62 3.09 -14.32 1.83
C VAL A 62 3.10 -15.74 2.40
N THR A 63 4.15 -16.09 3.11
CA THR A 63 4.33 -17.40 3.76
C THR A 63 4.29 -17.33 5.27
N ASP A 64 4.81 -16.24 5.84
CA ASP A 64 4.80 -16.02 7.29
C ASP A 64 4.53 -14.54 7.60
N ASN A 65 3.66 -14.30 8.56
CA ASN A 65 3.32 -12.98 9.06
C ASN A 65 3.45 -12.86 10.59
N LYS A 66 4.03 -13.88 11.24
CA LYS A 66 4.29 -13.90 12.69
C LYS A 66 5.72 -13.46 12.97
N ASP A 67 5.97 -12.16 12.76
CA ASP A 67 7.27 -11.55 13.02
C ASP A 67 7.70 -11.71 14.49
N PRO A 68 8.81 -12.43 14.78
CA PRO A 68 9.26 -12.66 16.16
C PRO A 68 9.65 -11.38 16.90
N ASP A 69 10.02 -10.32 16.17
CA ASP A 69 10.39 -9.03 16.74
C ASP A 69 9.20 -8.06 16.86
N ASN A 70 8.00 -8.48 16.44
CA ASN A 70 6.77 -7.68 16.44
C ASN A 70 6.89 -6.35 15.66
N LEU A 71 7.63 -6.35 14.54
CA LEU A 71 7.81 -5.16 13.70
C LEU A 71 6.80 -5.07 12.54
N GLY A 72 5.86 -6.03 12.46
CA GLY A 72 4.86 -6.08 11.39
C GLY A 72 5.43 -6.43 10.02
N ARG A 73 6.54 -7.18 9.98
CA ARG A 73 7.14 -7.69 8.74
C ARG A 73 6.45 -8.97 8.29
N VAL A 74 6.61 -9.30 7.01
CA VAL A 74 6.17 -10.57 6.43
C VAL A 74 7.29 -11.23 5.67
N LYS A 75 7.25 -12.55 5.55
CA LYS A 75 8.07 -13.30 4.62
C LYS A 75 7.27 -13.70 3.40
N VAL A 76 7.95 -13.79 2.27
CA VAL A 76 7.34 -14.12 0.99
C VAL A 76 8.14 -15.16 0.24
N VAL A 77 7.46 -15.92 -0.61
CA VAL A 77 8.07 -16.69 -1.69
C VAL A 77 7.83 -15.99 -3.02
N PHE A 78 8.77 -16.15 -3.94
CA PHE A 78 8.72 -15.50 -5.24
C PHE A 78 8.41 -16.53 -6.33
N PRO A 79 7.44 -16.28 -7.25
CA PRO A 79 7.02 -17.26 -8.26
C PRO A 79 8.11 -17.74 -9.23
N TRP A 80 9.25 -17.03 -9.34
CA TRP A 80 10.39 -17.42 -10.17
C TRP A 80 11.52 -18.12 -9.38
N LEU A 81 11.36 -18.28 -8.06
CA LEU A 81 12.20 -19.13 -7.24
C LEU A 81 11.44 -20.41 -6.88
N ASP A 82 12.18 -21.39 -6.36
CA ASP A 82 11.60 -22.58 -5.77
C ASP A 82 10.78 -22.22 -4.52
N ASP A 83 9.62 -22.87 -4.33
CA ASP A 83 8.72 -22.61 -3.20
C ASP A 83 9.38 -22.87 -1.83
N ALA A 84 10.47 -23.64 -1.78
CA ALA A 84 11.25 -23.85 -0.56
C ALA A 84 12.17 -22.66 -0.21
N VAL A 85 12.35 -21.70 -1.12
CA VAL A 85 13.21 -20.53 -0.94
C VAL A 85 12.37 -19.32 -0.53
N GLU A 86 12.36 -19.07 0.77
CA GLU A 86 11.67 -17.95 1.39
C GLU A 86 12.58 -16.71 1.49
N SER A 87 12.00 -15.53 1.41
CA SER A 87 12.70 -14.27 1.64
C SER A 87 13.12 -14.09 3.11
N ASP A 88 14.02 -13.14 3.37
CA ASP A 88 14.13 -12.56 4.71
C ASP A 88 12.89 -11.70 5.03
N TRP A 89 12.74 -11.27 6.28
CA TRP A 89 11.62 -10.46 6.75
C TRP A 89 11.51 -9.12 6.00
N ALA A 90 10.47 -8.97 5.19
CA ALA A 90 10.17 -7.79 4.41
C ALA A 90 9.40 -6.76 5.23
N ARG A 91 9.89 -5.52 5.25
CA ARG A 91 9.15 -4.38 5.85
C ARG A 91 7.98 -3.99 4.95
N MET A 92 6.88 -3.58 5.55
CA MET A 92 5.71 -3.11 4.80
C MET A 92 5.64 -1.59 4.74
N VAL A 93 5.28 -1.06 3.57
CA VAL A 93 4.86 0.33 3.42
C VAL A 93 3.49 0.48 4.08
N ALA A 94 3.39 1.40 5.04
CA ALA A 94 2.17 1.70 5.76
C ALA A 94 1.88 3.20 5.74
N PRO A 95 0.64 3.64 5.43
CA PRO A 95 0.24 5.03 5.53
C PRO A 95 0.46 5.59 6.94
N ALA A 96 1.11 6.75 7.02
CA ALA A 96 1.37 7.48 8.27
C ALA A 96 2.07 6.66 9.37
N ALA A 97 2.95 5.71 8.99
CA ALA A 97 3.74 4.95 9.94
C ALA A 97 4.63 5.86 10.81
N GLY A 98 4.40 5.84 12.12
CA GLY A 98 5.17 6.58 13.11
C GLY A 98 5.22 5.83 14.44
N LYS A 99 5.79 6.46 15.47
CA LYS A 99 5.85 5.86 16.81
C LYS A 99 4.43 5.67 17.36
N ASP A 100 4.02 4.41 17.56
CA ASP A 100 2.71 4.00 18.10
C ASP A 100 1.50 4.58 17.33
N GLN A 101 1.67 4.88 16.04
CA GLN A 101 0.62 5.45 15.20
C GLN A 101 0.78 5.06 13.72
N GLY A 102 -0.33 5.02 12.99
CA GLY A 102 -0.36 4.75 11.55
C GLY A 102 -1.46 3.76 11.17
N PHE A 103 -1.53 3.42 9.89
CA PHE A 103 -2.44 2.41 9.38
C PHE A 103 -1.76 1.04 9.36
N PHE A 104 -2.19 0.13 10.25
CA PHE A 104 -1.65 -1.21 10.36
C PHE A 104 -2.60 -2.24 9.74
N ALA A 105 -2.24 -2.74 8.55
CA ALA A 105 -2.99 -3.79 7.86
C ALA A 105 -2.01 -4.85 7.35
N LEU A 106 -1.94 -5.97 8.08
CA LEU A 106 -1.05 -7.07 7.76
C LEU A 106 -1.70 -8.02 6.75
N PRO A 107 -1.04 -8.33 5.62
CA PRO A 107 -1.47 -9.36 4.70
C PRO A 107 -1.56 -10.73 5.39
N ALA A 108 -2.52 -11.54 4.95
CA ALA A 108 -2.64 -12.92 5.39
C ALA A 108 -1.62 -13.81 4.68
N VAL A 109 -1.34 -14.97 5.28
CA VAL A 109 -0.61 -16.05 4.61
C VAL A 109 -1.40 -16.47 3.35
N GLU A 110 -0.68 -16.70 2.26
CA GLU A 110 -1.17 -16.91 0.88
C GLU A 110 -1.62 -15.65 0.11
N ASP A 111 -1.66 -14.46 0.73
CA ASP A 111 -1.96 -13.23 -0.02
C ASP A 111 -0.84 -12.87 -1.00
N GLU A 112 -1.21 -12.37 -2.18
CA GLU A 112 -0.28 -11.82 -3.16
C GLU A 112 0.08 -10.38 -2.79
N VAL A 113 1.38 -10.07 -2.80
CA VAL A 113 1.93 -8.76 -2.46
C VAL A 113 2.90 -8.26 -3.52
N LEU A 114 2.96 -6.95 -3.70
CA LEU A 114 3.95 -6.29 -4.54
C LEU A 114 5.21 -5.99 -3.72
N VAL A 115 6.35 -6.47 -4.18
CA VAL A 115 7.64 -6.41 -3.48
C VAL A 115 8.65 -5.62 -4.30
N THR A 116 9.43 -4.79 -3.62
CA THR A 116 10.62 -4.11 -4.14
C THR A 116 11.80 -4.35 -3.21
N PHE A 117 13.00 -3.92 -3.60
CA PHE A 117 14.24 -4.24 -2.91
C PHE A 117 15.05 -2.99 -2.56
N GLU A 118 15.58 -2.91 -1.35
CA GLU A 118 16.39 -1.78 -0.89
C GLU A 118 17.62 -1.61 -1.80
N GLN A 119 17.66 -0.52 -2.58
CA GLN A 119 18.76 -0.25 -3.52
C GLN A 119 19.03 -1.40 -4.50
N GLY A 120 18.03 -2.26 -4.76
CA GLY A 120 18.18 -3.45 -5.59
C GLY A 120 18.83 -4.66 -4.92
N ASP A 121 19.01 -4.65 -3.59
CA ASP A 121 19.47 -5.82 -2.82
C ASP A 121 18.31 -6.78 -2.55
N VAL A 122 18.32 -7.93 -3.22
CA VAL A 122 17.30 -8.98 -3.10
C VAL A 122 17.13 -9.52 -1.67
N ASN A 123 18.15 -9.37 -0.83
CA ASN A 123 18.11 -9.79 0.58
C ASN A 123 17.39 -8.78 1.47
N ARG A 124 17.00 -7.62 0.93
CA ARG A 124 16.36 -6.53 1.68
C ARG A 124 15.01 -6.15 1.05
N PRO A 125 14.01 -7.05 1.11
CA PRO A 125 12.71 -6.82 0.52
C PRO A 125 11.88 -5.79 1.30
N TYR A 126 11.04 -5.09 0.56
CA TYR A 126 9.97 -4.23 1.04
C TYR A 126 8.67 -4.59 0.34
N VAL A 127 7.60 -4.78 1.11
CA VAL A 127 6.24 -4.92 0.58
C VAL A 127 5.64 -3.53 0.38
N LEU A 128 5.21 -3.24 -0.84
CA LEU A 128 4.55 -1.98 -1.21
C LEU A 128 3.04 -2.00 -0.93
N GLY A 129 2.43 -3.19 -0.97
CA GLY A 129 1.01 -3.41 -0.72
C GLY A 129 0.56 -4.77 -1.23
N SER A 130 -0.70 -5.14 -0.94
CA SER A 130 -1.32 -6.36 -1.43
C SER A 130 -2.02 -6.15 -2.78
N LEU A 131 -2.12 -7.22 -3.56
CA LEU A 131 -2.77 -7.24 -4.85
C LEU A 131 -3.92 -8.24 -4.85
N TRP A 132 -5.06 -7.83 -5.41
CA TRP A 132 -6.08 -8.80 -5.84
C TRP A 132 -5.63 -9.50 -7.12
N ASN A 133 -6.04 -10.74 -7.30
CA ASN A 133 -5.62 -11.61 -8.39
C ASN A 133 -6.81 -12.41 -8.95
N GLY A 134 -6.55 -13.36 -9.85
CA GLY A 134 -7.61 -14.17 -10.48
C GLY A 134 -8.38 -15.12 -9.53
N LYS A 135 -7.84 -15.36 -8.34
CA LYS A 135 -8.44 -16.18 -7.27
C LYS A 135 -9.04 -15.30 -6.17
N ASP A 136 -8.30 -14.30 -5.71
CA ASP A 136 -8.69 -13.39 -4.63
C ASP A 136 -9.21 -12.08 -5.22
N ALA A 137 -10.53 -11.96 -5.28
CA ALA A 137 -11.22 -10.83 -5.90
C ALA A 137 -11.37 -9.63 -4.95
N PRO A 138 -11.46 -8.39 -5.49
CA PRO A 138 -11.82 -7.23 -4.69
C PRO A 138 -13.20 -7.37 -4.03
N PRO A 139 -13.42 -6.73 -2.87
CA PRO A 139 -14.68 -6.82 -2.12
C PRO A 139 -15.88 -6.17 -2.83
N LEU A 140 -15.62 -5.34 -3.85
CA LEU A 140 -16.63 -4.72 -4.69
C LEU A 140 -16.25 -4.93 -6.15
N ARG A 141 -17.24 -5.34 -6.97
CA ARG A 141 -17.06 -5.46 -8.42
C ARG A 141 -17.04 -4.06 -9.04
N SER A 142 -16.23 -3.86 -10.08
CA SER A 142 -16.12 -2.57 -10.77
C SER A 142 -17.47 -2.04 -11.26
N ASP A 143 -18.36 -2.91 -11.75
CA ASP A 143 -19.69 -2.52 -12.26
C ASP A 143 -20.63 -1.97 -11.16
N ASN A 144 -20.34 -2.26 -9.88
CA ASN A 144 -21.06 -1.68 -8.75
C ASN A 144 -20.36 -0.42 -8.22
N ALA A 145 -19.02 -0.36 -8.35
CA ALA A 145 -18.20 0.73 -7.86
C ALA A 145 -18.24 1.97 -8.77
N VAL A 146 -18.56 1.77 -10.04
CA VAL A 146 -18.47 2.76 -11.10
C VAL A 146 -19.80 2.86 -11.83
N ASP A 147 -20.30 4.09 -12.02
CA ASP A 147 -21.55 4.34 -12.74
C ASP A 147 -21.41 4.18 -14.27
N GLY A 148 -22.52 4.37 -14.99
CA GLY A 148 -22.54 4.29 -16.46
C GLY A 148 -21.69 5.35 -17.18
N ASN A 149 -21.24 6.39 -16.47
CA ASN A 149 -20.40 7.47 -17.00
C ASN A 149 -18.91 7.30 -16.64
N GLY A 150 -18.56 6.26 -15.87
CA GLY A 150 -17.18 6.03 -15.43
C GLY A 150 -16.80 6.72 -14.11
N LEU A 151 -17.76 7.30 -13.38
CA LEU A 151 -17.52 7.90 -12.07
C LEU A 151 -17.48 6.83 -10.98
N VAL A 152 -16.48 6.90 -10.10
CA VAL A 152 -16.40 6.02 -8.92
C VAL A 152 -17.38 6.51 -7.86
N VAL A 153 -18.50 5.80 -7.74
CA VAL A 153 -19.60 6.10 -6.81
C VAL A 153 -19.50 5.33 -5.50
N GLN A 154 -18.77 4.20 -5.43
CA GLN A 154 -18.62 3.47 -4.17
C GLN A 154 -17.15 3.20 -3.82
N ARG A 155 -16.81 3.43 -2.55
CA ARG A 155 -15.50 3.12 -1.95
C ARG A 155 -15.70 2.30 -0.69
N VAL A 156 -15.02 1.16 -0.60
CA VAL A 156 -15.23 0.22 0.50
C VAL A 156 -13.93 -0.24 1.14
N TRP A 157 -13.93 -0.33 2.46
CA TRP A 157 -12.96 -1.12 3.21
C TRP A 157 -13.70 -2.27 3.90
N ARG A 158 -13.30 -3.51 3.62
CA ARG A 158 -13.96 -4.71 4.09
C ARG A 158 -12.94 -5.69 4.69
N SER A 159 -13.24 -6.19 5.87
CA SER A 159 -12.47 -7.25 6.55
C SER A 159 -12.92 -8.65 6.13
N ARG A 160 -12.11 -9.67 6.44
CA ARG A 160 -12.39 -11.08 6.10
C ARG A 160 -13.75 -11.59 6.60
N SER A 161 -14.16 -11.22 7.82
CA SER A 161 -15.43 -11.67 8.39
C SER A 161 -16.64 -10.93 7.81
N GLY A 162 -16.44 -9.72 7.25
CA GLY A 162 -17.52 -8.93 6.65
C GLY A 162 -17.71 -7.53 7.23
N HIS A 163 -16.98 -7.15 8.30
CA HIS A 163 -17.03 -5.76 8.80
C HIS A 163 -16.64 -4.79 7.68
N THR A 164 -17.45 -3.76 7.47
CA THR A 164 -17.40 -2.92 6.28
C THR A 164 -17.56 -1.45 6.65
N ILE A 165 -16.74 -0.60 6.05
CA ILE A 165 -16.94 0.84 5.94
C ILE A 165 -17.13 1.15 4.45
N LEU A 166 -18.32 1.64 4.08
CA LEU A 166 -18.70 1.98 2.72
C LEU A 166 -19.02 3.47 2.64
N LEU A 167 -18.43 4.15 1.66
CA LEU A 167 -18.81 5.47 1.19
C LEU A 167 -19.52 5.29 -0.15
N ASP A 168 -20.78 5.70 -0.23
CA ASP A 168 -21.63 5.61 -1.40
C ASP A 168 -22.06 7.02 -1.83
N ASP A 169 -21.64 7.41 -3.02
CA ASP A 169 -21.89 8.68 -3.69
C ASP A 169 -22.85 8.49 -4.88
N SER A 170 -23.63 7.39 -4.91
CA SER A 170 -24.65 7.15 -5.94
C SER A 170 -25.74 8.22 -5.89
N GLU A 171 -26.04 8.82 -7.04
CA GLU A 171 -26.98 9.95 -7.13
C GLU A 171 -28.35 9.61 -6.52
N GLY A 172 -28.74 10.38 -5.49
CA GLY A 172 -30.02 10.22 -4.79
C GLY A 172 -30.07 9.10 -3.74
N ASP A 173 -28.98 8.36 -3.53
CA ASP A 173 -28.80 7.40 -2.44
C ASP A 173 -27.44 7.61 -1.74
N GLU A 174 -26.95 8.84 -1.65
CA GLU A 174 -25.65 9.13 -1.04
C GLU A 174 -25.65 8.78 0.45
N ASN A 175 -24.73 7.91 0.89
CA ASN A 175 -24.71 7.42 2.25
C ASN A 175 -23.32 6.93 2.71
N VAL A 176 -23.16 6.84 4.03
CA VAL A 176 -22.03 6.17 4.67
C VAL A 176 -22.57 5.02 5.50
N ARG A 177 -22.05 3.80 5.29
CA ARG A 177 -22.44 2.61 6.04
C ARG A 177 -21.27 2.04 6.79
N ILE A 178 -21.45 1.84 8.09
CA ILE A 178 -20.56 1.08 8.96
C ILE A 178 -21.33 -0.17 9.37
N VAL A 179 -20.89 -1.32 8.90
CA VAL A 179 -21.52 -2.62 9.16
C VAL A 179 -20.55 -3.47 9.97
N SER A 180 -21.03 -4.05 11.07
CA SER A 180 -20.28 -5.02 11.86
C SER A 180 -21.00 -6.36 11.88
N GLU A 181 -20.26 -7.44 11.64
CA GLU A 181 -20.75 -8.82 11.80
C GLU A 181 -20.71 -9.29 13.27
N GLY A 182 -20.32 -8.40 14.19
CA GLY A 182 -20.32 -8.61 15.63
C GLY A 182 -20.69 -7.32 16.34
N ALA A 183 -20.15 -7.11 17.54
CA ALA A 183 -20.38 -5.86 18.27
C ALA A 183 -19.80 -4.64 17.51
N LEU A 184 -20.46 -3.49 17.66
CA LEU A 184 -19.93 -2.18 17.28
C LEU A 184 -19.86 -1.34 18.57
N GLN A 185 -18.67 -0.86 18.92
CA GLN A 185 -18.43 -0.07 20.12
C GLN A 185 -17.88 1.31 19.74
N ILE A 186 -18.36 2.35 20.41
CA ILE A 186 -17.87 3.72 20.30
C ILE A 186 -17.50 4.15 21.71
N ASP A 187 -16.20 4.24 22.00
CA ASP A 187 -15.64 4.63 23.29
C ASP A 187 -14.83 5.92 23.13
N THR A 188 -15.03 6.87 24.03
CA THR A 188 -14.36 8.17 24.02
C THR A 188 -14.23 8.70 25.44
N GLN A 189 -13.13 9.41 25.69
CA GLN A 189 -12.92 10.16 26.94
C GLN A 189 -13.65 11.51 26.94
N GLY A 190 -14.07 11.99 25.77
CA GLY A 190 -14.81 13.24 25.60
C GLY A 190 -16.26 13.00 25.18
N ASP A 191 -16.87 13.99 24.55
CA ASP A 191 -18.27 13.92 24.15
C ASP A 191 -18.48 13.10 22.87
N VAL A 192 -19.57 12.33 22.82
CA VAL A 192 -20.17 11.84 21.57
C VAL A 192 -21.31 12.77 21.18
N ILE A 193 -21.21 13.40 20.01
CA ILE A 193 -22.22 14.34 19.50
C ILE A 193 -22.82 13.79 18.20
N ILE A 194 -24.14 13.53 18.21
CA ILE A 194 -24.89 13.05 17.05
C ILE A 194 -25.89 14.13 16.62
N LYS A 195 -25.79 14.59 15.36
CA LYS A 195 -26.70 15.60 14.78
C LYS A 195 -27.21 15.11 13.43
N ALA A 196 -28.50 15.28 13.18
CA ALA A 196 -29.12 15.00 11.90
C ALA A 196 -30.03 16.16 11.50
N GLY A 197 -30.03 16.52 10.21
CA GLY A 197 -31.05 17.43 9.66
C GLY A 197 -32.44 16.77 9.54
N GLY A 198 -32.46 15.43 9.50
CA GLY A 198 -33.66 14.60 9.47
C GLY A 198 -33.85 13.79 10.75
N LYS A 199 -34.34 12.55 10.60
CA LYS A 199 -34.64 11.64 11.70
C LYS A 199 -33.38 10.92 12.20
N ILE A 200 -33.25 10.79 13.52
CA ILE A 200 -32.39 9.78 14.16
C ILE A 200 -33.29 8.60 14.56
N ALA A 201 -32.92 7.39 14.16
CA ALA A 201 -33.67 6.17 14.45
C ALA A 201 -32.76 5.17 15.17
N MET A 202 -33.25 4.57 16.25
CA MET A 202 -32.56 3.54 17.02
C MET A 202 -33.54 2.40 17.28
N THR A 203 -33.10 1.17 17.05
CA THR A 203 -33.90 -0.05 17.20
C THR A 203 -33.00 -1.17 17.70
N GLY A 204 -33.42 -1.88 18.75
CA GLY A 204 -32.76 -3.10 19.23
C GLY A 204 -33.71 -4.29 19.15
N GLY A 205 -33.16 -5.48 18.90
CA GLY A 205 -33.95 -6.73 18.88
C GLY A 205 -34.44 -7.12 20.27
N ASP A 206 -33.58 -6.97 21.28
CA ASP A 206 -33.90 -7.32 22.67
C ASP A 206 -34.25 -6.10 23.54
N GLY A 207 -33.85 -4.90 23.11
CA GLY A 207 -34.12 -3.66 23.83
C GLY A 207 -33.13 -2.55 23.48
N ILE A 208 -33.35 -1.38 24.08
CA ILE A 208 -32.45 -0.24 24.03
C ILE A 208 -32.24 0.21 25.48
N GLU A 209 -30.99 0.23 25.91
CA GLU A 209 -30.59 0.71 27.24
C GLU A 209 -29.89 2.06 27.10
N ILE A 210 -30.33 3.04 27.88
CA ILE A 210 -29.75 4.38 27.97
C ILE A 210 -29.57 4.68 29.45
N GLY A 211 -28.32 4.79 29.88
CA GLY A 211 -27.96 5.02 31.27
C GLY A 211 -26.95 6.15 31.40
N ASP A 212 -26.89 6.72 32.60
CA ASP A 212 -25.80 7.55 33.07
C ASP A 212 -25.52 7.16 34.52
N ASP A 213 -24.26 6.90 34.84
CA ASP A 213 -23.85 6.37 36.13
C ASP A 213 -23.67 7.46 37.20
N THR A 214 -23.67 8.74 36.81
CA THR A 214 -23.20 9.82 37.69
C THR A 214 -24.19 10.96 37.90
N SER A 215 -24.96 11.32 36.89
CA SER A 215 -25.67 12.59 36.79
C SER A 215 -27.13 12.37 36.36
N ASN A 216 -27.46 12.64 35.09
CA ASN A 216 -28.81 12.56 34.57
C ASN A 216 -28.88 12.26 33.07
N VAL A 217 -29.91 11.48 32.71
CA VAL A 217 -30.38 11.36 31.32
C VAL A 217 -31.44 12.44 31.07
N GLN A 218 -31.21 13.33 30.09
CA GLN A 218 -32.17 14.37 29.69
C GLN A 218 -32.76 14.12 28.30
N ILE A 219 -34.08 13.97 28.23
CA ILE A 219 -34.82 13.85 26.97
C ILE A 219 -35.67 15.10 26.80
N LYS A 220 -35.48 15.85 25.72
CA LYS A 220 -36.21 17.09 25.42
C LYS A 220 -36.79 17.03 24.01
N GLY A 221 -38.06 17.38 23.90
CA GLY A 221 -38.75 17.46 22.62
C GLY A 221 -40.06 18.24 22.79
N LYS A 222 -40.63 18.73 21.68
CA LYS A 222 -41.97 19.36 21.71
C LYS A 222 -43.05 18.37 22.17
N ARG A 223 -42.85 17.07 21.90
CA ARG A 223 -43.69 15.96 22.29
C ARG A 223 -42.81 14.74 22.59
N ILE A 224 -43.11 14.05 23.67
CA ILE A 224 -42.47 12.79 24.07
C ILE A 224 -43.59 11.79 24.30
N ASP A 225 -43.67 10.76 23.48
CA ASP A 225 -44.63 9.67 23.63
C ASP A 225 -43.87 8.45 24.18
N LEU A 226 -44.36 7.90 25.28
CA LEU A 226 -43.88 6.65 25.87
C LEU A 226 -45.09 5.69 25.85
N ASN A 227 -44.95 4.57 25.17
CA ASN A 227 -45.99 3.55 25.04
C ASN A 227 -45.60 2.30 25.80
#